data_AF-A0A3M5FBI4-F1
#
_entry.id   AF-A0A3M5FBI4-F1
#
_cell.length_a   1.000
_cell.length_b   1.000
_cell.length_c   1.000
_cell.angle_alpha   90.00
_cell.angle_beta   90.00
_cell.angle_gamma   90.00
#
_symmetry.space_group_name_H-M   'P 1'
#
loop_
_entity.id
_entity.type
_entity.pdbx_description
1 polymer ?
#
loop_
_entity_poly.entity_id
_entity_poly.type
_entity_poly.pdbx_seq_one_letter_code
_entity_poly.pdbx_strand_id
1 'polypeptide(L)' 'MWVMSDVDTSAGANDVLVSFRGVQKSYDGEALIVKDLNLDIRKGEFLTLLGPSGSGKTT' A
#
# COMPACT_ATOMS: atom_id res chain seq x y z
N MET A 1 -6.95 -4.60 40.74
CA MET A 1 -7.89 -4.53 39.60
C MET A 1 -7.36 -3.48 38.65
N TRP A 2 -6.59 -3.89 37.64
CA TRP A 2 -6.11 -2.98 36.61
C TRP A 2 -7.20 -2.83 35.57
N VAL A 3 -7.65 -1.60 35.34
CA VAL A 3 -8.58 -1.26 34.26
C VAL A 3 -7.76 -1.28 32.97
N MET A 4 -8.08 -2.19 32.05
CA MET A 4 -7.73 -2.03 30.63
C MET A 4 -8.53 -0.84 30.13
N SER A 5 -7.93 0.36 30.20
CA SER A 5 -8.47 1.53 29.51
C SER A 5 -8.49 1.20 28.02
N ASP A 6 -9.66 1.42 27.42
CA ASP A 6 -10.03 1.07 26.07
C ASP A 6 -8.87 1.19 25.08
N VAL A 7 -8.61 0.10 24.36
CA VAL A 7 -7.73 0.14 23.19
C VAL A 7 -8.37 1.13 22.22
N ASP A 8 -7.67 2.23 21.97
CA ASP A 8 -8.16 3.31 21.12
C ASP A 8 -8.39 2.74 19.71
N THR A 9 -9.65 2.39 19.41
CA THR A 9 -10.06 1.79 18.12
C THR A 9 -10.28 2.90 17.09
N SER A 10 -9.53 3.99 17.17
CA SER A 10 -9.33 4.84 16.02
C SER A 10 -8.25 4.19 15.15
N ALA A 11 -8.65 3.25 14.28
CA ALA A 11 -7.88 2.91 13.08
C ALA A 11 -7.89 4.11 12.10
N GLY A 12 -7.59 5.30 12.62
CA GLY A 12 -7.51 6.55 11.92
C GLY A 12 -6.19 6.65 11.19
N ALA A 13 -6.13 7.55 10.23
CA ALA A 13 -5.02 7.79 9.30
C ALA A 13 -3.59 7.84 9.90
N ASN A 14 -3.45 7.90 11.22
CA ASN A 14 -2.18 7.98 11.96
C ASN A 14 -1.34 6.68 11.93
N ASP A 15 -1.91 5.54 11.52
CA ASP A 15 -1.17 4.28 11.45
C ASP A 15 -0.74 3.90 10.01
N VAL A 16 -1.04 4.75 9.03
CA VAL A 16 -0.50 4.60 7.66
C VAL A 16 0.97 5.02 7.69
N LEU A 17 1.88 4.08 7.44
CA LEU A 17 3.31 4.34 7.38
C LEU A 17 3.76 4.75 5.97
N VAL A 18 3.17 4.15 4.93
CA VAL A 18 3.52 4.42 3.54
C VAL A 18 2.25 4.60 2.74
N SER A 19 2.24 5.63 1.90
CA SER A 19 1.09 6.01 1.09
C SER A 19 1.51 6.25 -0.35
N PHE A 20 0.90 5.51 -1.27
CA PHE A 20 0.97 5.72 -2.70
C PHE A 20 -0.32 6.41 -3.17
N ARG A 21 -0.17 7.45 -3.99
CA ARG A 21 -1.27 8.21 -4.57
C ARG A 21 -1.01 8.42 -6.06
N GLY A 22 -1.95 8.00 -6.90
CA GLY A 22 -1.89 8.19 -8.35
C GLY A 22 -0.66 7.57 -9.02
N VAL A 23 -0.09 6.49 -8.48
CA VAL A 23 1.14 5.92 -9.01
C VAL A 23 0.89 5.30 -10.39
N GLN A 24 1.76 5.64 -11.34
CA GLN A 24 1.76 5.13 -12.69
C GLN A 24 3.12 4.53 -13.02
N LYS A 25 3.12 3.46 -13.81
CA LYS A 25 4.36 2.80 -14.24
C LYS A 25 4.22 2.32 -15.68
N SER A 26 5.22 2.64 -16.49
CA SER A 26 5.47 2.07 -17.81
C SER A 26 6.93 1.61 -17.87
N TYR A 27 7.21 0.58 -18.67
CA TYR A 27 8.58 0.13 -18.94
C TYR A 27 9.14 0.70 -20.24
N ASP A 28 8.31 0.88 -21.26
CA ASP A 28 8.66 1.34 -22.60
C ASP A 28 8.29 2.81 -22.86
N GLY A 29 7.62 3.46 -21.90
CA GLY A 29 7.09 4.81 -22.04
C GLY A 29 5.78 4.90 -22.82
N GLU A 30 5.29 3.77 -23.37
CA GLU A 30 4.08 3.74 -24.19
C GLU A 30 2.93 3.04 -23.46
N ALA A 31 3.18 1.86 -22.90
CA ALA A 31 2.18 1.07 -22.20
C ALA A 31 2.25 1.31 -20.68
N LEU A 32 1.18 1.88 -20.12
CA LEU A 32 1.00 1.93 -18.67
C LEU A 32 0.56 0.57 -18.13
N ILE A 33 1.41 -0.03 -17.30
CA ILE A 33 1.23 -1.33 -16.66
C ILE A 33 0.60 -1.17 -15.28
N VAL A 34 0.93 -0.06 -14.60
CA VAL A 34 0.21 0.40 -13.42
C VAL A 34 -0.44 1.73 -13.77
N LYS A 35 -1.76 1.82 -13.56
CA LYS A 35 -2.57 3.01 -13.82
C LYS A 35 -3.27 3.39 -12.53
N ASP A 36 -2.96 4.59 -12.03
CA ASP A 36 -3.64 5.21 -10.88
C ASP A 36 -3.69 4.33 -9.62
N LEU A 37 -2.52 3.81 -9.21
CA LEU A 37 -2.41 3.01 -7.99
C LEU A 37 -2.43 3.93 -6.76
N ASN A 38 -3.47 3.74 -5.95
CA ASN A 38 -3.67 4.39 -4.65
C ASN A 38 -3.65 3.31 -3.57
N LEU A 39 -2.65 3.33 -2.69
CA LEU A 39 -2.42 2.28 -1.70
C LEU A 39 -1.90 2.88 -0.40
N ASP A 40 -2.45 2.45 0.73
CA ASP A 40 -1.92 2.74 2.06
C ASP A 40 -1.41 1.45 2.69
N ILE A 41 -0.21 1.52 3.28
CA ILE A 41 0.42 0.42 4.01
C ILE A 41 0.55 0.87 5.46
N ARG A 42 -0.09 0.14 6.36
CA ARG A 42 -0.06 0.41 7.80
C ARG A 42 1.06 -0.34 8.50
N LYS A 43 1.31 0.04 9.75
CA LYS A 43 2.33 -0.61 10.57
C LYS A 43 2.01 -2.09 10.76
N GLY A 44 3.00 -2.94 10.45
CA GLY A 44 2.88 -4.39 10.58
C GLY A 44 2.17 -5.08 9.41
N GLU A 45 1.68 -4.33 8.40
CA GLU A 45 1.16 -4.90 7.17
C GLU A 45 2.31 -5.31 6.24
N PHE A 46 2.16 -6.49 5.62
CA PHE A 46 3.09 -6.99 4.60
C PHE A 46 2.37 -7.05 3.26
N LEU A 47 2.87 -6.28 2.28
CA LEU A 47 2.34 -6.26 0.93
C LEU A 47 3.20 -7.14 0.02
N THR A 48 2.55 -7.91 -0.86
CA THR A 48 3.20 -8.60 -1.97
C THR A 48 2.49 -8.24 -3.27
N LEU A 49 3.28 -7.94 -4.30
CA LEU A 49 2.79 -7.74 -5.65
C LEU A 49 2.79 -9.08 -6.39
N LEU A 50 1.65 -9.52 -6.91
CA LEU A 50 1.47 -10.76 -7.69
C LEU A 50 1.04 -10.43 -9.12
N GLY A 51 1.45 -11.27 -10.08
CA GLY A 51 1.09 -11.10 -11.49
C GLY A 51 1.99 -11.86 -12.47
N PRO A 52 1.62 -11.90 -13.76
CA PRO A 52 2.40 -12.55 -14.81
C PRO A 52 3.83 -12.00 -14.94
N SER A 53 4.75 -12.74 -15.56
CA SER A 53 6.08 -12.19 -15.88
C SER A 53 5.94 -10.87 -16.68
N GLY A 54 6.74 -9.87 -16.36
CA GLY A 54 6.70 -8.54 -17.00
C GLY A 54 5.63 -7.57 -16.48
N SER A 55 4.88 -7.90 -15.42
CA SER A 55 3.75 -7.06 -14.96
C SER A 55 4.07 -5.92 -13.98
N GLY A 56 5.31 -5.45 -13.84
CA GLY A 56 5.58 -4.30 -12.96
C GLY A 56 6.18 -4.60 -11.58
N LYS A 57 6.40 -5.88 -11.22
CA LYS A 57 6.50 -6.30 -9.80
C LYS A 57 7.90 -6.25 -9.19
N THR A 58 8.93 -6.47 -9.98
CA THR A 58 10.32 -6.63 -9.51
C THR A 58 11.21 -5.46 -9.95
N THR A 59 10.68 -4.51 -10.72
CA THR A 59 11.44 -3.42 -11.36
C THR A 59 10.56 -2.21 -11.57
#